data_AF-A0A445A7X5-F1
#
_entry.id   AF-A0A445A7X5-F1
#
_cell.length_a   1.000
_cell.length_b   1.000
_cell.length_c   1.000
_cell.angle_alpha   90.00
_cell.angle_beta   90.00
_cell.angle_gamma   90.00
#
_symmetry.space_group_name_H-M   'P 1'
#
loop_
_entity.id
_entity.type
_entity.pdbx_description
1 polymer ?
#
loop_
_entity_poly.entity_id
_entity_poly.type
_entity_poly.pdbx_seq_one_letter_code
_entity_poly.pdbx_strand_id
1 'polypeptide(L)'
;MASANNAAGSSNNPRSFGSIMRRMNRNRDARLPEWCECGLRPRVTESKSAFRLRQLDEVSRKDESEFRSATSGMNMSSQAEEKKNVHTEETSELVSAKDRMFKAPKSNAFGQSFRDYDIESERQKGVEEFYRLQYINQTYDFVKKMREHYKKLDKAEMNIWECCELLNEVVDDSDPDLDEPQIQHLLQTAEAIRKDYPNEDWLHLTALIHDLGKILHLPQFGELPQWAVVGDTFPVGCAFDEKNVHHKYFKENPDSKNSAYNTKDGVYSKGCGLDNVLMSWEHDDYMYMVAKENGTTLPSPGLFIIRYHSFYPLHKEGAYTHFMSEEDFENLKWLHIFNKYDLYSKSKVLVDVEKVKPYYQSLIDKYFPAKLKW
;
A
#
# COMPACT_ATOMS: atom_id res chain seq x y z
N MET A 1 -6.12 33.90 49.46
CA MET A 1 -5.73 34.38 48.11
C MET A 1 -4.26 34.03 47.91
N ALA A 2 -3.78 33.39 46.86
CA ALA A 2 -4.37 32.69 45.73
C ALA A 2 -3.26 31.73 45.22
N SER A 3 -3.64 30.52 44.82
CA SER A 3 -2.79 29.59 44.09
C SER A 3 -2.52 30.13 42.68
N ALA A 4 -1.33 29.86 42.12
CA ALA A 4 -1.06 29.99 40.70
C ALA A 4 -0.42 28.70 40.17
N ASN A 5 -1.15 28.08 39.24
CA ASN A 5 -0.89 26.83 38.57
C ASN A 5 0.27 26.95 37.56
N ASN A 6 1.11 25.91 37.49
CA ASN A 6 1.93 25.61 36.33
C ASN A 6 1.09 24.85 35.30
N ALA A 7 0.79 25.49 34.17
CA ALA A 7 0.21 24.83 33.01
C ALA A 7 1.32 24.44 32.04
N ALA A 8 1.51 23.14 31.85
CA ALA A 8 2.30 22.56 30.78
C ALA A 8 1.62 22.85 29.43
N GLY A 9 2.36 23.46 28.50
CA GLY A 9 1.91 23.70 27.13
C GLY A 9 1.91 22.41 26.32
N SER A 10 0.72 21.89 26.04
CA SER A 10 0.46 20.86 25.03
C SER A 10 0.67 21.45 23.63
N SER A 11 1.61 20.90 22.86
CA SER A 11 1.81 21.26 21.45
C SER A 11 0.85 20.47 20.55
N ASN A 12 -0.45 20.72 20.67
CA ASN A 12 -1.42 20.33 19.65
C ASN A 12 -1.44 21.42 18.57
N ASN A 13 -0.55 21.31 17.58
CA ASN A 13 -0.64 22.13 16.37
C ASN A 13 -1.32 21.30 15.27
N PRO A 14 -2.60 21.52 14.96
CA PRO A 14 -3.22 20.87 13.81
C PRO A 14 -2.50 21.35 12.55
N ARG A 15 -1.83 20.42 11.84
CA ARG A 15 -1.08 20.71 10.61
C ARG A 15 -2.05 21.33 9.60
N SER A 16 -1.89 22.62 9.33
CA SER A 16 -2.86 23.40 8.56
C SER A 16 -2.79 23.10 7.06
N PHE A 17 -3.90 23.37 6.37
CA PHE A 17 -4.12 23.36 4.91
C PHE A 17 -2.91 23.85 4.06
N GLY A 18 -2.18 24.86 4.55
CA GLY A 18 -0.99 25.39 3.85
C GLY A 18 0.20 24.42 3.80
N SER A 19 0.20 23.34 4.58
CA SER A 19 1.21 22.28 4.52
C SER A 19 0.96 21.34 3.34
N ILE A 20 -0.31 21.00 3.03
CA ILE A 20 -0.68 20.06 1.95
C ILE A 20 -0.34 20.68 0.59
N MET A 21 -0.77 21.93 0.34
CA MET A 21 -0.48 22.62 -0.93
C MET A 21 1.03 22.82 -1.18
N ARG A 22 1.82 23.05 -0.13
CA ARG A 22 3.29 23.16 -0.24
C ARG A 22 3.97 21.81 -0.51
N ARG A 23 3.37 20.68 -0.11
CA ARG A 23 3.86 19.33 -0.44
C ARG A 23 3.51 18.95 -1.87
N MET A 24 2.27 19.19 -2.30
CA MET A 24 1.84 18.97 -3.69
C MET A 24 2.72 19.71 -4.70
N ASN A 25 3.02 20.99 -4.44
CA ASN A 25 3.93 21.74 -5.31
C ASN A 25 5.36 21.18 -5.31
N ARG A 26 5.86 20.65 -4.18
CA ARG A 26 7.17 19.97 -4.13
C ARG A 26 7.19 18.70 -4.98
N ASN A 27 6.15 17.85 -4.94
CA ASN A 27 6.09 16.66 -5.79
C ASN A 27 5.97 16.99 -7.28
N ARG A 28 5.21 18.04 -7.63
CA ARG A 28 5.07 18.49 -9.03
C ARG A 28 6.39 19.00 -9.62
N ASP A 29 7.19 19.70 -8.81
CA ASP A 29 8.48 20.26 -9.23
C ASP A 29 9.67 19.35 -8.88
N ALA A 30 9.42 18.20 -8.24
CA ALA A 30 10.45 17.25 -7.84
C ALA A 30 11.14 16.70 -9.08
N ARG A 31 12.44 17.00 -9.19
CA ARG A 31 13.27 16.47 -10.26
C ARG A 31 13.76 15.11 -9.83
N LEU A 32 13.72 14.15 -10.76
CA LEU A 32 14.46 12.92 -10.59
C LEU A 32 15.93 13.26 -10.37
N PRO A 33 16.65 12.50 -9.52
CA PRO A 33 18.09 12.64 -9.40
C PRO A 33 18.76 12.58 -10.78
N GLU A 34 19.83 13.35 -11.01
CA GLU A 34 20.46 13.47 -12.34
C GLU A 34 20.87 12.12 -12.95
N TRP A 35 21.23 11.15 -12.11
CA TRP A 35 21.57 9.79 -12.54
C TRP A 35 20.39 8.99 -13.10
N CYS A 36 19.16 9.44 -12.82
CA CYS A 36 17.91 8.82 -13.22
C CYS A 36 17.25 9.50 -14.43
N GLU A 37 17.71 10.70 -14.86
CA GLU A 37 17.16 11.36 -16.05
C GLU A 37 17.31 10.44 -17.29
N CYS A 38 16.22 9.81 -17.70
CA CYS A 38 16.09 9.21 -19.03
C CYS A 38 16.14 10.37 -20.03
N GLY A 39 17.09 10.32 -20.98
CA GLY A 39 17.43 11.40 -21.92
C GLY A 39 16.35 11.79 -22.94
N LEU A 40 15.09 11.85 -22.57
CA LEU A 40 13.97 12.28 -23.40
C LEU A 40 13.26 13.46 -22.73
N ARG A 41 13.82 14.67 -22.88
CA ARG A 41 13.03 15.90 -22.72
C ARG A 41 12.27 16.16 -24.02
N PRO A 42 10.93 16.21 -24.04
CA PRO A 42 10.22 16.89 -25.12
C PRO A 42 10.53 18.39 -24.99
N ARG A 43 11.16 18.99 -26.00
CA ARG A 43 11.11 20.45 -26.15
C ARG A 43 9.64 20.80 -26.42
N VAL A 44 8.99 21.42 -25.45
CA VAL A 44 7.71 22.10 -25.68
C VAL A 44 8.00 23.32 -26.55
N THR A 45 7.88 23.17 -27.87
CA THR A 45 7.66 24.31 -28.75
C THR A 45 6.20 24.67 -28.66
N GLU A 46 5.91 25.84 -28.08
CA GLU A 46 4.59 26.46 -28.13
C GLU A 46 4.15 26.62 -29.60
N SER A 47 3.19 25.82 -30.06
CA SER A 47 2.43 26.12 -31.28
C SER A 47 1.00 26.45 -30.89
N LYS A 48 0.69 27.76 -30.97
CA LYS A 48 -0.64 28.34 -30.89
C LYS A 48 -1.53 27.78 -32.01
N SER A 49 -2.64 27.14 -31.66
CA SER A 49 -3.84 27.12 -32.51
C SER A 49 -5.06 26.71 -31.69
N ALA A 50 -5.82 27.73 -31.28
CA ALA A 50 -7.20 27.64 -30.85
C ALA A 50 -8.16 27.77 -32.05
N PHE A 51 -9.43 27.38 -31.82
CA PHE A 51 -10.62 27.38 -32.72
C PHE A 51 -10.70 26.14 -33.65
N ARG A 52 -11.81 25.38 -33.73
CA ARG A 52 -13.22 25.81 -33.83
C ARG A 52 -14.24 24.64 -33.64
N LEU A 53 -15.23 24.87 -32.76
CA LEU A 53 -16.69 24.59 -32.79
C LEU A 53 -17.31 23.19 -33.11
N ARG A 54 -18.06 22.70 -32.10
CA ARG A 54 -19.51 22.32 -32.01
C ARG A 54 -20.16 21.24 -32.91
N GLN A 55 -20.84 20.35 -32.17
CA GLN A 55 -22.19 19.75 -32.33
C GLN A 55 -22.50 18.85 -33.53
N LEU A 56 -23.06 17.67 -33.23
CA LEU A 56 -24.40 17.25 -33.66
C LEU A 56 -24.91 16.07 -32.81
N ASP A 57 -26.20 16.15 -32.47
CA ASP A 57 -27.01 15.23 -31.64
C ASP A 57 -27.62 14.05 -32.44
N GLU A 58 -28.10 13.06 -31.65
CA GLU A 58 -29.35 12.27 -31.81
C GLU A 58 -29.43 11.06 -32.79
N VAL A 59 -29.76 9.85 -32.26
CA VAL A 59 -31.12 9.22 -32.30
C VAL A 59 -31.12 7.70 -31.90
N SER A 60 -32.06 7.37 -30.98
CA SER A 60 -32.87 6.13 -30.76
C SER A 60 -32.33 4.81 -30.13
N ARG A 61 -32.82 4.57 -28.89
CA ARG A 61 -33.93 3.66 -28.44
C ARG A 61 -33.78 2.11 -28.44
N LYS A 62 -34.33 1.57 -27.32
CA LYS A 62 -34.95 0.23 -27.03
C LYS A 62 -33.98 -0.91 -26.63
N ASP A 63 -34.20 -1.76 -25.63
CA ASP A 63 -35.41 -2.21 -24.89
C ASP A 63 -35.08 -2.59 -23.42
N GLU A 64 -36.09 -2.47 -22.53
CA GLU A 64 -36.16 -3.06 -21.17
C GLU A 64 -37.38 -4.01 -21.09
N SER A 65 -37.15 -5.25 -20.67
CA SER A 65 -38.04 -6.16 -19.92
C SER A 65 -37.26 -7.47 -19.69
N GLU A 66 -37.41 -8.30 -18.67
CA GLU A 66 -38.42 -8.45 -17.62
C GLU A 66 -37.88 -9.48 -16.58
N PHE A 67 -38.70 -9.72 -15.54
CA PHE A 67 -38.81 -10.95 -14.72
C PHE A 67 -38.33 -10.91 -13.27
N ARG A 68 -39.26 -10.46 -12.40
CA ARG A 68 -39.40 -10.89 -11.00
C ARG A 68 -40.63 -11.80 -10.91
N SER A 69 -40.47 -12.96 -10.27
CA SER A 69 -41.59 -13.75 -9.74
C SER A 69 -41.27 -14.20 -8.33
N ALA A 70 -42.23 -13.94 -7.44
CA ALA A 70 -42.23 -14.30 -6.04
C ALA A 70 -42.92 -15.65 -5.84
N THR A 71 -42.47 -16.43 -4.87
CA THR A 71 -43.21 -17.58 -4.33
C THR A 71 -43.43 -17.41 -2.84
N SER A 72 -44.66 -17.69 -2.42
CA SER A 72 -45.15 -17.78 -1.04
C SER A 72 -45.81 -19.15 -0.89
N GLY A 73 -45.63 -19.79 0.28
CA GLY A 73 -46.67 -20.64 0.86
C GLY A 73 -46.29 -22.05 1.34
N MET A 74 -46.24 -22.18 2.69
CA MET A 74 -46.80 -23.27 3.53
C MET A 74 -45.97 -24.50 3.97
N ASN A 75 -45.59 -24.46 5.26
CA ASN A 75 -45.74 -25.43 6.38
C ASN A 75 -45.70 -26.96 6.17
N MET A 76 -44.88 -27.66 6.98
CA MET A 76 -45.33 -28.41 8.19
C MET A 76 -44.15 -29.01 9.01
N SER A 77 -44.35 -29.05 10.35
CA SER A 77 -43.84 -29.88 11.47
C SER A 77 -42.72 -30.94 11.23
N SER A 78 -41.82 -31.29 12.16
CA SER A 78 -42.05 -31.72 13.55
C SER A 78 -40.73 -32.04 14.28
N GLN A 79 -40.76 -31.89 15.61
CA GLN A 79 -40.09 -32.65 16.67
C GLN A 79 -38.55 -32.55 16.87
N ALA A 80 -38.24 -32.19 18.11
CA ALA A 80 -36.94 -32.18 18.75
C ALA A 80 -36.66 -33.54 19.43
N GLU A 81 -35.41 -33.99 19.39
CA GLU A 81 -34.84 -34.89 20.38
C GLU A 81 -33.41 -34.43 20.74
N GLU A 82 -33.17 -34.37 22.05
CA GLU A 82 -31.91 -34.01 22.70
C GLU A 82 -30.82 -35.08 22.47
N LYS A 83 -29.62 -34.66 22.08
CA LYS A 83 -28.38 -35.33 22.48
C LYS A 83 -27.37 -34.31 23.00
N LYS A 84 -26.94 -34.59 24.24
CA LYS A 84 -26.08 -33.80 25.13
C LYS A 84 -24.67 -33.57 24.57
N ASN A 85 -24.26 -32.30 24.62
CA ASN A 85 -23.18 -31.78 25.49
C ASN A 85 -21.82 -32.49 25.44
N VAL A 86 -21.12 -32.40 24.30
CA VAL A 86 -19.64 -32.39 24.23
C VAL A 86 -19.12 -31.27 23.30
N HIS A 87 -19.99 -30.66 22.48
CA HIS A 87 -19.60 -29.69 21.46
C HIS A 87 -19.68 -28.22 21.91
N THR A 88 -20.20 -27.94 23.10
CA THR A 88 -20.53 -26.59 23.59
C THR A 88 -19.34 -25.81 24.13
N GLU A 89 -18.29 -26.47 24.61
CA GLU A 89 -17.08 -25.76 25.09
C GLU A 89 -16.17 -25.34 23.92
N GLU A 90 -15.91 -26.23 22.95
CA GLU A 90 -15.16 -25.88 21.73
C GLU A 90 -15.89 -24.84 20.89
N THR A 91 -17.23 -24.94 20.75
CA THR A 91 -18.01 -23.93 20.03
C THR A 91 -18.11 -22.61 20.79
N SER A 92 -18.15 -22.62 22.12
CA SER A 92 -18.09 -21.40 22.94
C SER A 92 -16.75 -20.69 22.83
N GLU A 93 -15.62 -21.43 22.84
CA GLU A 93 -14.29 -20.85 22.59
C GLU A 93 -14.12 -20.38 21.14
N LEU A 94 -14.60 -21.12 20.14
CA LEU A 94 -14.56 -20.71 18.72
C LEU A 94 -15.46 -19.51 18.43
N VAL A 95 -16.63 -19.41 19.07
CA VAL A 95 -17.53 -18.24 18.97
C VAL A 95 -16.95 -17.06 19.74
N SER A 96 -16.34 -17.27 20.91
CA SER A 96 -15.60 -16.25 21.66
C SER A 96 -14.36 -15.74 20.91
N ALA A 97 -13.64 -16.63 20.21
CA ALA A 97 -12.48 -16.28 19.39
C ALA A 97 -12.88 -15.44 18.16
N LYS A 98 -14.00 -15.77 17.51
CA LYS A 98 -14.56 -14.96 16.41
C LYS A 98 -14.98 -13.56 16.85
N ASP A 99 -15.45 -13.40 18.08
CA ASP A 99 -15.79 -12.08 18.63
C ASP A 99 -14.59 -11.26 19.08
N ARG A 100 -13.43 -11.90 19.32
CA ARG A 100 -12.15 -11.23 19.66
C ARG A 100 -11.36 -10.76 18.46
N MET A 101 -11.60 -11.33 17.28
CA MET A 101 -10.89 -10.99 16.05
C MET A 101 -11.17 -9.55 15.62
N PHE A 102 -10.13 -8.85 15.17
CA PHE A 102 -10.14 -7.45 14.75
C PHE A 102 -11.32 -7.15 13.83
N LYS A 103 -12.16 -6.21 14.27
CA LYS A 103 -13.33 -5.73 13.53
C LYS A 103 -12.93 -4.43 12.83
N ALA A 104 -12.84 -4.47 11.50
CA ALA A 104 -12.53 -3.29 10.71
C ALA A 104 -13.53 -2.17 11.02
N PRO A 105 -13.07 -0.93 11.24
CA PRO A 105 -13.95 0.19 11.49
C PRO A 105 -14.77 0.51 10.23
N LYS A 106 -15.94 1.12 10.42
CA LYS A 106 -16.85 1.48 9.32
C LYS A 106 -16.36 2.67 8.49
N SER A 107 -15.46 3.48 9.04
CA SER A 107 -14.91 4.68 8.41
C SER A 107 -13.47 4.92 8.85
N ASN A 108 -12.69 5.62 8.02
CA ASN A 108 -11.31 6.00 8.28
C ASN A 108 -11.18 7.07 9.38
N ALA A 109 -9.96 7.51 9.67
CA ALA A 109 -9.66 8.52 10.70
C ALA A 109 -10.36 9.88 10.46
N PHE A 110 -10.87 10.12 9.25
CA PHE A 110 -11.59 11.31 8.82
C PHE A 110 -13.12 11.13 8.73
N GLY A 111 -13.64 9.94 9.02
CA GLY A 111 -15.07 9.64 8.96
C GLY A 111 -15.59 9.32 7.55
N GLN A 112 -14.68 9.04 6.60
CA GLN A 112 -14.98 8.67 5.22
C GLN A 112 -14.82 7.15 5.00
N SER A 113 -15.28 6.65 3.85
CA SER A 113 -14.97 5.29 3.41
C SER A 113 -13.45 5.14 3.20
N PHE A 114 -12.89 3.98 3.55
CA PHE A 114 -11.48 3.68 3.27
C PHE A 114 -11.23 3.59 1.77
N ARG A 115 -10.08 4.12 1.32
CA ARG A 115 -9.67 4.10 -0.10
C ARG A 115 -10.71 4.68 -1.05
N ASP A 116 -11.37 5.76 -0.64
CA ASP A 116 -12.35 6.45 -1.47
C ASP A 116 -11.66 7.47 -2.41
N TYR A 117 -11.56 7.11 -3.69
CA TYR A 117 -10.95 7.96 -4.72
C TYR A 117 -11.97 8.82 -5.49
N ASP A 118 -13.27 8.68 -5.21
CA ASP A 118 -14.35 9.32 -5.96
C ASP A 118 -14.94 10.55 -5.24
N ILE A 119 -14.68 10.72 -3.94
CA ILE A 119 -15.08 11.93 -3.21
C ILE A 119 -14.25 13.14 -3.66
N GLU A 120 -14.90 14.13 -4.27
CA GLU A 120 -14.29 15.40 -4.62
C GLU A 120 -13.74 16.12 -3.38
N SER A 121 -12.41 16.19 -3.26
CA SER A 121 -11.72 16.95 -2.22
C SER A 121 -10.35 17.42 -2.72
N GLU A 122 -9.77 18.44 -2.08
CA GLU A 122 -8.40 18.88 -2.42
C GLU A 122 -7.36 17.79 -2.14
N ARG A 123 -7.57 16.93 -1.14
CA ARG A 123 -6.71 15.75 -0.88
C ARG A 123 -6.79 14.78 -2.07
N GLN A 124 -7.99 14.52 -2.57
CA GLN A 124 -8.22 13.64 -3.72
C GLN A 124 -7.57 14.17 -5.01
N LYS A 125 -7.58 15.49 -5.27
CA LYS A 125 -6.83 16.07 -6.40
C LYS A 125 -5.32 15.81 -6.30
N GLY A 126 -4.76 15.85 -5.09
CA GLY A 126 -3.35 15.54 -4.86
C GLY A 126 -3.02 14.07 -5.10
N VAL A 127 -3.88 13.18 -4.59
CA VAL A 127 -3.76 11.73 -4.79
C VAL A 127 -3.90 11.36 -6.27
N GLU A 128 -4.85 11.99 -6.99
CA GLU A 128 -5.00 11.74 -8.43
C GLU A 128 -3.78 12.23 -9.23
N GLU A 129 -3.25 13.43 -8.95
CA GLU A 129 -2.04 13.94 -9.59
C GLU A 129 -0.81 13.08 -9.26
N PHE A 130 -0.71 12.61 -8.02
CA PHE A 130 0.30 11.65 -7.59
C PHE A 130 0.27 10.39 -8.47
N TYR A 131 -0.90 9.75 -8.61
CA TYR A 131 -1.05 8.54 -9.40
C TYR A 131 -0.81 8.79 -10.89
N ARG A 132 -1.24 9.95 -11.40
CA ARG A 132 -0.92 10.37 -12.77
C ARG A 132 0.59 10.43 -12.99
N LEU A 133 1.35 11.05 -12.08
CA LEU A 133 2.81 11.12 -12.18
C LEU A 133 3.46 9.75 -12.04
N GLN A 134 3.00 8.91 -11.12
CA GLN A 134 3.48 7.53 -10.97
C GLN A 134 3.31 6.77 -12.29
N TYR A 135 2.10 6.73 -12.83
CA TYR A 135 1.80 5.95 -14.03
C TYR A 135 2.49 6.46 -15.28
N ILE A 136 2.79 7.75 -15.39
CA ILE A 136 3.53 8.28 -16.55
C ILE A 136 5.02 7.91 -16.50
N ASN A 137 5.62 7.95 -15.31
CA ASN A 137 7.08 7.91 -15.16
C ASN A 137 7.65 6.53 -14.79
N GLN A 138 6.83 5.65 -14.20
CA GLN A 138 7.21 4.26 -13.92
C GLN A 138 7.23 3.45 -15.22
N THR A 139 8.40 3.45 -15.87
CA THR A 139 8.69 2.67 -17.08
C THR A 139 9.58 1.48 -16.74
N TYR A 140 9.60 0.48 -17.62
CA TYR A 140 10.45 -0.70 -17.50
C TYR A 140 11.93 -0.31 -17.33
N ASP A 141 12.41 0.66 -18.12
CA ASP A 141 13.78 1.15 -18.04
C ASP A 141 14.05 1.93 -16.75
N PHE A 142 13.10 2.76 -16.29
CA PHE A 142 13.21 3.46 -15.02
C PHE A 142 13.38 2.46 -13.87
N VAL A 143 12.46 1.49 -13.75
CA VAL A 143 12.48 0.49 -12.68
C VAL A 143 13.79 -0.29 -12.67
N LYS A 144 14.29 -0.71 -13.83
CA LYS A 144 15.58 -1.42 -13.92
C LYS A 144 16.74 -0.59 -13.38
N LYS A 145 16.81 0.70 -13.74
CA LYS A 145 17.85 1.61 -13.25
C LYS A 145 17.75 1.84 -11.75
N MET A 146 16.52 2.02 -11.23
CA MET A 146 16.29 2.20 -9.80
C MET A 146 16.76 0.97 -9.03
N ARG A 147 16.34 -0.22 -9.44
CA ARG A 147 16.79 -1.48 -8.83
C ARG A 147 18.31 -1.63 -8.86
N GLU A 148 18.94 -1.36 -10.01
CA GLU A 148 20.41 -1.44 -10.14
C GLU A 148 21.13 -0.47 -9.19
N HIS A 149 20.62 0.75 -9.08
CA HIS A 149 21.22 1.78 -8.24
C HIS A 149 21.10 1.46 -6.75
N TYR A 150 19.90 1.09 -6.30
CA TYR A 150 19.62 0.85 -4.88
C TYR A 150 20.05 -0.52 -4.37
N LYS A 151 20.30 -1.50 -5.25
CA LYS A 151 20.86 -2.80 -4.87
C LYS A 151 22.24 -2.72 -4.20
N LYS A 152 22.93 -1.59 -4.34
CA LYS A 152 24.22 -1.35 -3.68
C LYS A 152 24.12 -1.24 -2.16
N LEU A 153 22.94 -0.84 -1.65
CA LEU A 153 22.67 -0.63 -0.22
C LEU A 153 23.79 0.18 0.47
N ASP A 154 24.13 1.32 -0.14
CA ASP A 154 25.27 2.16 0.22
C ASP A 154 24.87 3.54 0.78
N LYS A 155 23.61 3.69 1.23
CA LYS A 155 23.06 4.96 1.74
C LYS A 155 23.23 5.12 3.24
N ALA A 156 23.09 4.02 4.00
CA ALA A 156 23.26 4.04 5.45
C ALA A 156 23.59 2.66 6.02
N GLU A 157 24.11 2.65 7.25
CA GLU A 157 24.19 1.45 8.09
C GLU A 157 23.46 1.70 9.42
N MET A 158 22.30 1.08 9.59
CA MET A 158 21.43 1.27 10.76
C MET A 158 20.61 0.01 11.05
N ASN A 159 20.11 -0.12 12.28
CA ASN A 159 19.21 -1.20 12.67
C ASN A 159 17.76 -0.86 12.27
N ILE A 160 16.88 -1.87 12.30
CA ILE A 160 15.47 -1.71 11.93
C ILE A 160 14.76 -0.64 12.78
N TRP A 161 15.01 -0.60 14.09
CA TRP A 161 14.34 0.34 14.98
C TRP A 161 14.79 1.79 14.75
N GLU A 162 16.08 2.01 14.49
CA GLU A 162 16.61 3.31 14.05
C GLU A 162 15.91 3.77 12.77
N CYS A 163 15.62 2.84 11.84
CA CYS A 163 14.83 3.15 10.64
C CYS A 163 13.36 3.49 10.96
N CYS A 164 12.72 2.78 11.89
CA CYS A 164 11.36 3.11 12.36
C CYS A 164 11.31 4.53 12.94
N GLU A 165 12.33 4.93 13.70
CA GLU A 165 12.43 6.28 14.28
C GLU A 165 12.65 7.33 13.20
N LEU A 166 13.53 7.06 12.22
CA LEU A 166 13.82 7.93 11.09
C LEU A 166 12.57 8.17 10.21
N LEU A 167 11.73 7.15 10.03
CA LEU A 167 10.55 7.25 9.17
C LEU A 167 9.51 8.28 9.66
N ASN A 168 9.59 8.73 10.91
CA ASN A 168 8.74 9.82 11.43
C ASN A 168 8.95 11.17 10.71
N GLU A 169 10.03 11.31 9.95
CA GLU A 169 10.29 12.48 9.11
C GLU A 169 9.52 12.46 7.78
N VAL A 170 8.92 11.31 7.43
CA VAL A 170 8.16 11.11 6.18
C VAL A 170 6.67 11.28 6.45
N VAL A 171 5.97 11.90 5.49
CA VAL A 171 4.50 11.91 5.43
C VAL A 171 4.09 11.39 4.05
N ASP A 172 3.25 10.36 4.03
CA ASP A 172 2.75 9.71 2.82
C ASP A 172 1.64 10.54 2.16
N ASP A 173 1.90 11.09 0.98
CA ASP A 173 0.95 11.91 0.21
C ASP A 173 -0.04 11.07 -0.62
N SER A 174 0.16 9.75 -0.74
CA SER A 174 -0.73 8.83 -1.46
C SER A 174 -1.86 8.30 -0.59
N ASP A 175 -1.64 8.21 0.72
CA ASP A 175 -2.61 7.68 1.67
C ASP A 175 -3.76 8.67 1.91
N PRO A 176 -5.02 8.33 1.60
CA PRO A 176 -6.16 9.19 1.92
C PRO A 176 -6.61 9.10 3.39
N ASP A 177 -6.08 8.14 4.17
CA ASP A 177 -6.70 7.68 5.42
C ASP A 177 -5.98 8.11 6.73
N LEU A 178 -4.75 8.64 6.67
CA LEU A 178 -3.97 8.96 7.88
C LEU A 178 -3.05 10.20 7.74
N ASP A 179 -2.78 10.90 8.87
CA ASP A 179 -1.83 12.03 8.99
C ASP A 179 -0.82 11.86 10.16
N GLU A 180 -0.88 10.73 10.89
CA GLU A 180 -0.07 10.43 12.07
C GLU A 180 1.40 10.12 11.72
N PRO A 181 2.34 10.17 12.68
CA PRO A 181 3.72 9.74 12.45
C PRO A 181 3.78 8.28 11.96
N GLN A 182 4.63 8.00 10.98
CA GLN A 182 4.70 6.67 10.36
C GLN A 182 4.95 5.54 11.37
N ILE A 183 5.73 5.75 12.44
CA ILE A 183 5.94 4.70 13.46
C ILE A 183 4.63 4.26 14.13
N GLN A 184 3.64 5.16 14.23
CA GLN A 184 2.34 4.82 14.80
C GLN A 184 1.56 3.92 13.86
N HIS A 185 1.61 4.15 12.55
CA HIS A 185 1.04 3.24 11.56
C HIS A 185 1.65 1.84 11.68
N LEU A 186 2.99 1.74 11.65
CA LEU A 186 3.72 0.48 11.79
C LEU A 186 3.30 -0.31 13.05
N LEU A 187 3.27 0.37 14.19
CA LEU A 187 2.91 -0.23 15.47
C LEU A 187 1.42 -0.58 15.59
N GLN A 188 0.53 0.24 15.02
CA GLN A 188 -0.91 -0.05 14.99
C GLN A 188 -1.18 -1.33 14.20
N THR A 189 -0.57 -1.48 13.02
CA THR A 189 -0.70 -2.69 12.22
C THR A 189 -0.12 -3.89 12.96
N ALA A 190 1.10 -3.76 13.49
CA ALA A 190 1.78 -4.85 14.16
C ALA A 190 1.08 -5.31 15.46
N GLU A 191 0.59 -4.39 16.30
CA GLU A 191 -0.12 -4.73 17.54
C GLU A 191 -1.52 -5.29 17.26
N ALA A 192 -2.20 -4.82 16.21
CA ALA A 192 -3.49 -5.37 15.80
C ALA A 192 -3.35 -6.82 15.33
N ILE A 193 -2.32 -7.13 14.52
CA ILE A 193 -1.99 -8.50 14.13
C ILE A 193 -1.63 -9.33 15.36
N ARG A 194 -0.75 -8.81 16.23
CA ARG A 194 -0.27 -9.53 17.41
C ARG A 194 -1.39 -9.98 18.33
N LYS A 195 -2.45 -9.19 18.44
CA LYS A 195 -3.63 -9.54 19.23
C LYS A 195 -4.38 -10.74 18.66
N ASP A 196 -4.49 -10.84 17.33
CA ASP A 196 -5.28 -11.86 16.65
C ASP A 196 -4.47 -13.12 16.30
N TYR A 197 -3.16 -12.98 16.09
CA TYR A 197 -2.23 -14.05 15.71
C TYR A 197 -1.05 -14.18 16.69
N PRO A 198 -1.27 -14.37 17.99
CA PRO A 198 -0.22 -14.24 19.02
C PRO A 198 0.99 -15.16 18.85
N ASN A 199 0.87 -16.23 18.06
CA ASN A 199 1.93 -17.21 17.81
C ASN A 199 2.71 -16.95 16.51
N GLU A 200 2.31 -15.97 15.69
CA GLU A 200 2.93 -15.67 14.39
C GLU A 200 3.88 -14.48 14.51
N ASP A 201 4.93 -14.63 15.31
CA ASP A 201 5.84 -13.52 15.64
C ASP A 201 6.55 -12.90 14.41
N TRP A 202 6.81 -13.70 13.37
CA TRP A 202 7.32 -13.23 12.08
C TRP A 202 6.35 -12.27 11.39
N LEU A 203 5.04 -12.47 11.53
CA LEU A 203 4.01 -11.62 10.93
C LEU A 203 3.91 -10.29 11.68
N HIS A 204 4.13 -10.29 13.00
CA HIS A 204 4.18 -9.06 13.79
C HIS A 204 5.36 -8.19 13.35
N LEU A 205 6.52 -8.81 13.15
CA LEU A 205 7.70 -8.10 12.65
C LEU A 205 7.50 -7.64 11.20
N THR A 206 6.95 -8.50 10.34
CA THR A 206 6.61 -8.14 8.95
C THR A 206 5.76 -6.87 8.91
N ALA A 207 4.76 -6.77 9.78
CA ALA A 207 3.93 -5.58 9.91
C ALA A 207 4.65 -4.36 10.48
N LEU A 208 5.62 -4.54 11.40
CA LEU A 208 6.43 -3.42 11.85
C LEU A 208 7.29 -2.84 10.72
N ILE A 209 7.73 -3.67 9.77
CA ILE A 209 8.76 -3.26 8.81
C ILE A 209 8.28 -3.00 7.38
N HIS A 210 7.03 -3.36 7.04
CA HIS A 210 6.51 -3.30 5.67
C HIS A 210 6.77 -1.96 4.97
N ASP A 211 6.60 -0.87 5.71
CA ASP A 211 6.62 0.50 5.22
C ASP A 211 7.99 1.19 5.32
N LEU A 212 9.03 0.49 5.81
CA LEU A 212 10.35 1.12 6.07
C LEU A 212 11.06 1.55 4.79
N GLY A 213 10.68 1.02 3.63
CA GLY A 213 11.24 1.47 2.36
C GLY A 213 10.89 2.92 2.00
N LYS A 214 9.93 3.54 2.71
CA LYS A 214 9.52 4.93 2.50
C LYS A 214 10.62 5.95 2.83
N ILE A 215 11.70 5.52 3.50
CA ILE A 215 12.91 6.34 3.72
C ILE A 215 13.57 6.81 2.41
N LEU A 216 13.28 6.19 1.25
CA LEU A 216 13.72 6.65 -0.07
C LEU A 216 13.37 8.11 -0.36
N HIS A 217 12.33 8.65 0.28
CA HIS A 217 11.94 10.06 0.16
C HIS A 217 12.91 11.01 0.91
N LEU A 218 13.73 10.51 1.82
CA LEU A 218 14.65 11.34 2.61
C LEU A 218 15.91 11.68 1.80
N PRO A 219 16.50 12.87 2.01
CA PRO A 219 17.70 13.31 1.28
C PRO A 219 18.86 12.32 1.32
N GLN A 220 19.10 11.68 2.46
CA GLN A 220 20.17 10.68 2.63
C GLN A 220 20.00 9.44 1.72
N PHE A 221 18.75 9.13 1.34
CA PHE A 221 18.42 7.95 0.54
C PHE A 221 18.09 8.31 -0.91
N GLY A 222 18.26 9.57 -1.31
CA GLY A 222 18.13 10.01 -2.70
C GLY A 222 17.02 11.01 -2.98
N GLU A 223 16.23 11.39 -1.96
CA GLU A 223 15.15 12.39 -2.08
C GLU A 223 14.18 12.08 -3.23
N LEU A 224 13.79 10.81 -3.38
CA LEU A 224 12.93 10.43 -4.48
C LEU A 224 11.58 11.15 -4.38
N PRO A 225 11.00 11.56 -5.52
CA PRO A 225 9.63 12.07 -5.51
C PRO A 225 8.70 10.98 -4.98
N GLN A 226 7.64 11.35 -4.26
CA GLN A 226 6.82 10.33 -3.59
C GLN A 226 6.20 9.32 -4.56
N TRP A 227 5.91 9.69 -5.81
CA TRP A 227 5.39 8.76 -6.83
C TRP A 227 6.37 7.61 -7.16
N ALA A 228 7.64 7.72 -6.78
CA ALA A 228 8.66 6.67 -6.89
C ALA A 228 9.00 6.02 -5.54
N VAL A 229 8.15 6.20 -4.52
CA VAL A 229 8.38 5.74 -3.14
C VAL A 229 7.15 5.06 -2.55
N VAL A 230 5.94 5.61 -2.75
CA VAL A 230 4.68 5.12 -2.16
C VAL A 230 3.64 4.84 -3.25
N GLY A 231 2.42 4.48 -2.84
CA GLY A 231 1.27 4.24 -3.72
C GLY A 231 1.04 2.76 -4.03
N ASP A 232 -0.03 2.47 -4.77
CA ASP A 232 -0.28 1.12 -5.26
C ASP A 232 0.74 0.73 -6.36
N THR A 233 1.23 -0.51 -6.31
CA THR A 233 2.17 -1.08 -7.28
C THR A 233 1.49 -1.75 -8.47
N PHE A 234 2.23 -1.85 -9.57
CA PHE A 234 1.82 -2.59 -10.76
C PHE A 234 3.03 -3.15 -11.54
N PRO A 235 2.87 -4.24 -12.32
CA PRO A 235 3.92 -4.74 -13.19
C PRO A 235 4.26 -3.76 -14.31
N VAL A 236 5.56 -3.53 -14.54
CA VAL A 236 6.07 -2.82 -15.74
C VAL A 236 6.56 -3.83 -16.77
N GLY A 237 6.64 -3.45 -18.05
CA GLY A 237 7.12 -4.36 -19.11
C GLY A 237 6.05 -5.34 -19.63
N CYS A 238 4.80 -5.17 -19.24
CA CYS A 238 3.61 -5.80 -19.82
C CYS A 238 2.46 -4.76 -19.91
N ALA A 239 1.34 -5.14 -20.53
CA ALA A 239 0.18 -4.26 -20.62
C ALA A 239 -0.40 -3.96 -19.23
N PHE A 240 -0.79 -2.69 -19.01
CA PHE A 240 -1.38 -2.24 -17.75
C PHE A 240 -2.87 -2.61 -17.69
N ASP A 241 -3.25 -3.39 -16.68
CA ASP A 241 -4.62 -3.86 -16.43
C ASP A 241 -5.55 -2.72 -15.99
N GLU A 242 -6.81 -2.74 -16.43
CA GLU A 242 -7.83 -1.74 -16.11
C GLU A 242 -8.21 -1.69 -14.62
N LYS A 243 -7.83 -2.72 -13.86
CA LYS A 243 -7.99 -2.78 -12.39
C LYS A 243 -7.05 -1.87 -11.62
N ASN A 244 -6.04 -1.29 -12.26
CA ASN A 244 -5.25 -0.23 -11.64
C ASN A 244 -6.12 1.01 -11.36
N VAL A 245 -5.96 1.62 -10.19
CA VAL A 245 -6.62 2.89 -9.84
C VAL A 245 -6.28 3.93 -10.92
N HIS A 246 -7.21 4.82 -11.26
CA HIS A 246 -7.04 5.86 -12.29
C HIS A 246 -6.37 5.41 -13.61
N HIS A 247 -6.69 4.19 -14.09
CA HIS A 247 -6.07 3.56 -15.27
C HIS A 247 -5.94 4.45 -16.52
N LYS A 248 -6.86 5.41 -16.70
CA LYS A 248 -6.87 6.40 -17.79
C LYS A 248 -5.54 7.13 -18.03
N TYR A 249 -4.66 7.23 -17.04
CA TYR A 249 -3.36 7.89 -17.17
C TYR A 249 -2.26 7.03 -17.79
N PHE A 250 -2.40 5.69 -17.82
CA PHE A 250 -1.41 4.81 -18.47
C PHE A 250 -1.25 5.06 -19.97
N LYS A 251 -2.24 5.66 -20.64
CA LYS A 251 -2.15 6.09 -22.05
C LYS A 251 -1.01 7.09 -22.31
N GLU A 252 -0.58 7.80 -21.27
CA GLU A 252 0.50 8.79 -21.31
C GLU A 252 1.87 8.17 -21.01
N ASN A 253 1.92 6.96 -20.44
CA ASN A 253 3.16 6.22 -20.24
C ASN A 253 3.74 5.79 -21.60
N PRO A 254 5.02 6.06 -21.89
CA PRO A 254 5.63 5.66 -23.16
C PRO A 254 5.62 4.14 -23.40
N ASP A 255 5.66 3.31 -22.36
CA ASP A 255 5.65 1.85 -22.48
C ASP A 255 4.31 1.31 -22.98
N SER A 256 3.20 2.05 -22.81
CA SER A 256 1.89 1.68 -23.39
C SER A 256 1.90 1.61 -24.91
N LYS A 257 2.86 2.28 -25.57
CA LYS A 257 3.04 2.33 -27.02
C LYS A 257 4.24 1.49 -27.48
N ASN A 258 5.00 0.92 -26.56
CA ASN A 258 6.16 0.09 -26.88
C ASN A 258 5.69 -1.32 -27.22
N SER A 259 5.96 -1.79 -28.45
CA SER A 259 5.55 -3.11 -28.92
C SER A 259 6.16 -4.28 -28.13
N ALA A 260 7.24 -4.04 -27.38
CA ALA A 260 7.83 -5.05 -26.49
C ALA A 260 7.01 -5.24 -25.19
N TYR A 261 6.26 -4.21 -24.77
CA TYR A 261 5.61 -4.17 -23.45
C TYR A 261 4.08 -4.11 -23.55
N ASN A 262 3.52 -3.59 -24.63
CA ASN A 262 2.08 -3.34 -24.74
C ASN A 262 1.21 -4.58 -25.00
N THR A 263 1.77 -5.78 -24.94
CA THR A 263 1.02 -7.03 -24.99
C THR A 263 0.70 -7.52 -23.57
N LYS A 264 -0.30 -8.40 -23.44
CA LYS A 264 -0.75 -8.90 -22.14
C LYS A 264 0.40 -9.37 -21.24
N ASP A 265 1.27 -10.21 -21.78
CA ASP A 265 2.36 -10.81 -21.02
C ASP A 265 3.68 -10.01 -21.19
N GLY A 266 3.78 -9.17 -22.23
CA GLY A 266 4.95 -8.32 -22.49
C GLY A 266 6.25 -9.12 -22.58
N VAL A 267 7.20 -8.80 -21.72
CA VAL A 267 8.50 -9.50 -21.61
C VAL A 267 8.46 -10.76 -20.75
N TYR A 268 7.33 -11.08 -20.12
CA TYR A 268 7.20 -12.18 -19.18
C TYR A 268 6.59 -13.41 -19.81
N SER A 269 6.86 -14.57 -19.21
CA SER A 269 6.15 -15.80 -19.51
C SER A 269 5.05 -16.06 -18.49
N LYS A 270 3.95 -16.68 -18.94
CA LYS A 270 2.88 -17.16 -18.04
C LYS A 270 3.45 -18.08 -16.96
N GLY A 271 3.04 -17.86 -15.71
CA GLY A 271 3.47 -18.65 -14.55
C GLY A 271 4.96 -18.51 -14.20
N CYS A 272 5.62 -17.42 -14.61
CA CYS A 272 7.03 -17.19 -14.29
C CYS A 272 7.31 -16.99 -12.80
N GLY A 273 6.28 -16.77 -11.98
CA GLY A 273 6.42 -16.35 -10.58
C GLY A 273 6.61 -14.84 -10.47
N LEU A 274 5.96 -14.22 -9.50
CA LEU A 274 6.02 -12.77 -9.31
C LEU A 274 7.45 -12.28 -9.04
N ASP A 275 8.30 -13.12 -8.47
CA ASP A 275 9.70 -12.79 -8.23
C ASP A 275 10.49 -12.46 -9.51
N ASN A 276 10.02 -12.95 -10.67
CA ASN A 276 10.57 -12.68 -12.00
C ASN A 276 9.87 -11.53 -12.74
N VAL A 277 8.85 -10.93 -12.14
CA VAL A 277 8.14 -9.76 -12.66
C VAL A 277 8.76 -8.50 -12.08
N LEU A 278 9.06 -7.52 -12.93
CA LEU A 278 9.44 -6.19 -12.44
C LEU A 278 8.18 -5.41 -12.09
N MET A 279 8.08 -5.04 -10.82
CA MET A 279 7.06 -4.16 -10.28
C MET A 279 7.51 -2.71 -10.41
N SER A 280 6.58 -1.76 -10.48
CA SER A 280 6.89 -0.33 -10.32
C SER A 280 7.75 -0.10 -9.08
N TRP A 281 8.77 0.76 -9.19
CA TRP A 281 9.76 0.93 -8.13
C TRP A 281 9.21 1.77 -6.98
N GLU A 282 9.21 1.20 -5.77
CA GLU A 282 8.74 1.85 -4.55
C GLU A 282 9.28 1.17 -3.27
N HIS A 283 8.74 1.58 -2.11
CA HIS A 283 9.09 1.08 -0.79
C HIS A 283 9.01 -0.46 -0.64
N ASP A 284 8.01 -1.12 -1.23
CA ASP A 284 7.86 -2.59 -1.23
C ASP A 284 9.13 -3.30 -1.72
N ASP A 285 9.54 -2.97 -2.94
CA ASP A 285 10.63 -3.65 -3.63
C ASP A 285 12.00 -3.30 -3.00
N TYR A 286 12.16 -2.05 -2.54
CA TYR A 286 13.35 -1.63 -1.83
C TYR A 286 13.47 -2.30 -0.45
N MET A 287 12.40 -2.34 0.35
CA MET A 287 12.44 -2.99 1.67
C MET A 287 12.63 -4.51 1.55
N TYR A 288 11.99 -5.15 0.56
CA TYR A 288 12.26 -6.54 0.23
C TYR A 288 13.75 -6.74 -0.09
N MET A 289 14.34 -5.88 -0.92
CA MET A 289 15.76 -5.95 -1.29
C MET A 289 16.68 -5.77 -0.08
N VAL A 290 16.42 -4.78 0.78
CA VAL A 290 17.13 -4.57 2.05
C VAL A 290 17.08 -5.85 2.89
N ALA A 291 15.89 -6.44 3.07
CA ALA A 291 15.74 -7.62 3.89
C ALA A 291 16.51 -8.83 3.32
N LYS A 292 16.41 -9.06 2.01
CA LYS A 292 16.99 -10.21 1.32
C LYS A 292 18.52 -10.14 1.27
N GLU A 293 19.08 -8.98 0.93
CA GLU A 293 20.53 -8.80 0.79
C GLU A 293 21.24 -8.70 2.16
N ASN A 294 20.54 -8.29 3.22
CA ASN A 294 21.06 -8.36 4.59
C ASN A 294 20.87 -9.74 5.26
N GLY A 295 20.36 -10.75 4.53
CA GLY A 295 20.29 -12.12 5.02
C GLY A 295 19.29 -12.34 6.15
N THR A 296 18.12 -11.71 6.09
CA THR A 296 17.03 -11.98 7.04
C THR A 296 16.67 -13.46 7.12
N THR A 297 16.19 -13.90 8.29
CA THR A 297 15.61 -15.23 8.49
C THR A 297 14.07 -15.20 8.52
N LEU A 298 13.44 -14.11 8.07
CA LEU A 298 11.99 -14.07 7.85
C LEU A 298 11.55 -15.17 6.88
N PRO A 299 10.40 -15.82 7.12
CA PRO A 299 9.89 -16.85 6.22
C PRO A 299 9.39 -16.25 4.91
N SER A 300 9.26 -17.09 3.87
CA SER A 300 8.74 -16.73 2.53
C SER A 300 7.49 -15.84 2.56
N PRO A 301 6.42 -16.17 3.33
CA PRO A 301 5.23 -15.31 3.39
C PRO A 301 5.50 -13.90 3.93
N GLY A 302 6.46 -13.72 4.85
CA GLY A 302 6.83 -12.40 5.36
C GLY A 302 7.50 -11.53 4.29
N LEU A 303 8.43 -12.13 3.53
CA LEU A 303 9.07 -11.46 2.40
C LEU A 303 8.09 -11.17 1.26
N PHE A 304 7.15 -12.08 1.00
CA PHE A 304 6.09 -11.88 0.01
C PHE A 304 5.17 -10.72 0.38
N ILE A 305 4.76 -10.63 1.66
CA ILE A 305 3.99 -9.49 2.15
C ILE A 305 4.74 -8.18 1.91
N ILE A 306 6.01 -8.08 2.34
CA ILE A 306 6.79 -6.84 2.18
C ILE A 306 6.84 -6.40 0.72
N ARG A 307 7.04 -7.34 -0.21
CA ARG A 307 7.24 -7.04 -1.63
C ARG A 307 5.96 -6.71 -2.41
N TYR A 308 4.79 -7.13 -1.93
CA TYR A 308 3.56 -7.08 -2.72
C TYR A 308 2.36 -6.52 -1.94
N HIS A 309 2.56 -5.89 -0.78
CA HIS A 309 1.46 -5.35 0.02
C HIS A 309 0.80 -4.12 -0.61
N SER A 310 1.51 -3.43 -1.48
CA SER A 310 0.97 -2.33 -2.28
C SER A 310 0.38 -2.81 -3.61
N PHE A 311 0.46 -4.10 -3.95
CA PHE A 311 0.00 -4.65 -5.24
C PHE A 311 -1.53 -4.91 -5.27
N TYR A 312 -2.32 -3.87 -5.00
CA TYR A 312 -3.78 -3.92 -4.93
C TYR A 312 -4.46 -4.52 -6.17
N PRO A 313 -4.04 -4.21 -7.42
CA PRO A 313 -4.60 -4.88 -8.60
C PRO A 313 -4.58 -6.41 -8.49
N LEU A 314 -3.56 -7.00 -7.85
CA LEU A 314 -3.51 -8.44 -7.58
C LEU A 314 -4.40 -8.83 -6.41
N HIS A 315 -4.07 -8.37 -5.19
CA HIS A 315 -4.66 -8.93 -3.97
C HIS A 315 -6.04 -8.34 -3.61
N LYS A 316 -6.53 -7.33 -4.34
CA LYS A 316 -7.89 -6.83 -4.21
C LYS A 316 -8.76 -7.20 -5.40
N GLU A 317 -8.23 -7.07 -6.61
CA GLU A 317 -9.00 -7.17 -7.85
C GLU A 317 -8.78 -8.49 -8.64
N GLY A 318 -7.75 -9.28 -8.28
CA GLY A 318 -7.45 -10.56 -8.94
C GLY A 318 -6.75 -10.43 -10.31
N ALA A 319 -6.26 -9.24 -10.66
CA ALA A 319 -5.48 -9.03 -11.87
C ALA A 319 -4.10 -9.70 -11.78
N TYR A 320 -3.41 -9.88 -12.91
CA TYR A 320 -2.04 -10.42 -12.99
C TYR A 320 -1.78 -11.83 -12.44
N THR A 321 -2.82 -12.56 -12.00
CA THR A 321 -2.72 -13.95 -11.51
C THR A 321 -2.10 -14.93 -12.51
N HIS A 322 -2.04 -14.59 -13.79
CA HIS A 322 -1.41 -15.39 -14.84
C HIS A 322 0.12 -15.41 -14.77
N PHE A 323 0.75 -14.50 -14.01
CA PHE A 323 2.20 -14.56 -13.75
C PHE A 323 2.57 -15.38 -12.52
N MET A 324 1.63 -15.61 -11.60
CA MET A 324 1.89 -16.27 -10.31
C MET A 324 2.35 -17.73 -10.46
N SER A 325 3.28 -18.11 -9.60
CA SER A 325 3.70 -19.48 -9.31
C SER A 325 2.80 -20.11 -8.22
N GLU A 326 2.97 -21.41 -7.96
CA GLU A 326 2.24 -22.09 -6.87
C GLU A 326 2.55 -21.48 -5.49
N GLU A 327 3.82 -21.14 -5.21
CA GLU A 327 4.24 -20.50 -3.97
C GLU A 327 3.61 -19.10 -3.80
N ASP A 328 3.48 -18.34 -4.89
CA ASP A 328 2.80 -17.03 -4.85
C ASP A 328 1.34 -17.17 -4.42
N PHE A 329 0.63 -18.21 -4.88
CA PHE A 329 -0.76 -18.47 -4.47
C PHE A 329 -0.88 -18.88 -3.01
N GLU A 330 0.12 -19.57 -2.47
CA GLU A 330 0.18 -19.92 -1.04
C GLU A 330 0.41 -18.67 -0.19
N ASN A 331 1.37 -17.84 -0.57
CA ASN A 331 1.73 -16.62 0.14
C ASN A 331 0.65 -15.54 0.04
N LEU A 332 -0.13 -15.48 -1.05
CA LEU A 332 -1.23 -14.54 -1.24
C LEU A 332 -2.27 -14.62 -0.11
N LYS A 333 -2.46 -15.79 0.50
CA LYS A 333 -3.36 -15.97 1.67
C LYS A 333 -2.90 -15.14 2.86
N TRP A 334 -1.59 -15.11 3.12
CA TRP A 334 -0.99 -14.32 4.20
C TRP A 334 -1.03 -12.82 3.88
N LEU A 335 -0.86 -12.45 2.61
CA LEU A 335 -1.02 -11.07 2.17
C LEU A 335 -2.46 -10.56 2.39
N HIS A 336 -3.49 -11.34 2.09
CA HIS A 336 -4.87 -10.95 2.39
C HIS A 336 -5.12 -10.75 3.89
N ILE A 337 -4.51 -11.59 4.74
CA ILE A 337 -4.56 -11.42 6.19
C ILE A 337 -3.90 -10.10 6.57
N PHE A 338 -2.66 -9.87 6.13
CA PHE A 338 -1.89 -8.66 6.42
C PHE A 338 -2.62 -7.38 6.00
N ASN A 339 -3.09 -7.32 4.74
CA ASN A 339 -3.73 -6.14 4.15
C ASN A 339 -4.95 -5.66 4.94
N LYS A 340 -5.68 -6.58 5.59
CA LYS A 340 -6.78 -6.21 6.51
C LYS A 340 -6.27 -5.31 7.64
N TYR A 341 -5.12 -5.63 8.23
CA TYR A 341 -4.60 -4.85 9.35
C TYR A 341 -3.97 -3.56 8.85
N ASP A 342 -3.12 -3.61 7.83
CA ASP A 342 -2.49 -2.43 7.23
C ASP A 342 -3.52 -1.33 6.93
N LEU A 343 -4.60 -1.70 6.23
CA LEU A 343 -5.62 -0.73 5.85
C LEU A 343 -6.46 -0.26 7.05
N TYR A 344 -6.95 -1.19 7.88
CA TYR A 344 -8.04 -0.90 8.81
C TYR A 344 -7.58 -0.58 10.24
N SER A 345 -6.32 -0.87 10.62
CA SER A 345 -5.81 -0.54 11.95
C SER A 345 -5.46 0.94 12.13
N LYS A 346 -5.43 1.72 11.04
CA LYS A 346 -5.15 3.15 11.03
C LYS A 346 -6.10 3.89 11.98
N SER A 347 -5.53 4.47 13.04
CA SER A 347 -6.30 5.00 14.17
C SER A 347 -5.69 6.28 14.72
N LYS A 348 -6.52 7.10 15.36
CA LYS A 348 -6.07 8.26 16.18
C LYS A 348 -5.59 7.84 17.57
N VAL A 349 -5.82 6.59 17.96
CA VAL A 349 -5.34 6.05 19.23
C VAL A 349 -3.89 5.61 19.06
N LEU A 350 -2.99 6.30 19.74
CA LEU A 350 -1.56 6.05 19.65
C LEU A 350 -1.15 4.81 20.47
N VAL A 351 -0.18 4.06 19.96
CA VAL A 351 0.51 2.98 20.66
C VAL A 351 1.60 3.59 21.54
N ASP A 352 1.70 3.10 22.77
CA ASP A 352 2.78 3.43 23.70
C ASP A 352 4.09 2.77 23.22
N VAL A 353 4.89 3.54 22.49
CA VAL A 353 6.13 3.11 21.83
C VAL A 353 7.11 2.49 22.82
N GLU A 354 7.36 3.14 23.95
CA GLU A 354 8.34 2.69 24.95
C GLU A 354 7.92 1.36 25.59
N LYS A 355 6.61 1.15 25.77
CA LYS A 355 6.07 -0.10 26.31
C LYS A 355 6.26 -1.29 25.36
N VAL A 356 6.09 -1.07 24.05
CA VAL A 356 6.15 -2.16 23.05
C VAL A 356 7.53 -2.38 22.44
N LYS A 357 8.40 -1.36 22.47
CA LYS A 357 9.76 -1.40 21.92
C LYS A 357 10.58 -2.62 22.35
N PRO A 358 10.62 -3.04 23.64
CA PRO A 358 11.39 -4.22 24.03
C PRO A 358 10.94 -5.52 23.35
N TYR A 359 9.63 -5.65 23.09
CA TYR A 359 9.10 -6.82 22.37
C TYR A 359 9.54 -6.81 20.92
N TYR A 360 9.35 -5.71 20.21
CA TYR A 360 9.71 -5.61 18.80
C TYR A 360 11.22 -5.66 18.56
N GLN A 361 12.02 -5.09 19.46
CA GLN A 361 13.47 -5.24 19.43
C GLN A 361 13.87 -6.72 19.52
N SER A 362 13.22 -7.52 20.38
CA SER A 362 13.50 -8.96 20.45
C SER A 362 13.18 -9.72 19.15
N LEU A 363 12.18 -9.26 18.38
CA LEU A 363 11.87 -9.83 17.07
C LEU A 363 12.88 -9.39 16.02
N ILE A 364 13.29 -8.12 16.03
CA ILE A 364 14.35 -7.60 15.16
C ILE A 364 15.63 -8.41 15.37
N ASP A 365 16.06 -8.59 16.62
CA ASP A 365 17.26 -9.35 16.97
C ASP A 365 17.15 -10.85 16.58
N LYS A 366 15.92 -11.39 16.52
CA LYS A 366 15.66 -12.77 16.10
C LYS A 366 15.79 -12.95 14.58
N TYR A 367 15.31 -11.98 13.79
CA TYR A 367 15.10 -12.15 12.35
C TYR A 367 16.09 -11.38 11.47
N PHE A 368 16.85 -10.44 12.04
CA PHE A 368 17.79 -9.60 11.31
C PHE A 368 19.13 -9.49 12.05
N PRO A 369 20.23 -9.22 11.32
CA PRO A 369 21.47 -8.77 11.94
C PRO A 369 21.28 -7.46 12.70
N ALA A 370 22.17 -7.19 13.67
CA ALA A 370 22.11 -6.00 14.52
C ALA A 370 22.22 -4.68 13.73
N LYS A 371 22.89 -4.68 12.58
CA LYS A 371 23.01 -3.53 11.66
C LYS A 371 22.79 -4.01 10.24
N LEU A 372 22.00 -3.24 9.49
CA LEU A 372 21.69 -3.51 8.09
C LEU A 372 22.30 -2.41 7.23
N LYS A 373 22.66 -2.80 6.01
CA LYS A 373 22.95 -1.87 4.91
C LYS A 373 21.66 -1.48 4.23
N TRP A 374 21.47 -0.18 4.03
CA TRP A 374 20.29 0.42 3.40
C TRP A 374 20.70 1.13 2.12
#